data_AF-A0A7S3HIE8-F1
#
_entry.id   AF-A0A7S3HIE8-F1
#
_cell.length_a   1.000
_cell.length_b   1.000
_cell.length_c   1.000
_cell.angle_alpha   90.00
_cell.angle_beta   90.00
_cell.angle_gamma   90.00
#
_symmetry.space_group_name_H-M   'P 1'
#
loop_
_entity.id
_entity.type
_entity.pdbx_description
1 polymer ?
#
loop_
_entity_poly.entity_id
_entity_poly.type
_entity_poly.pdbx_seq_one_letter_code
_entity_poly.pdbx_strand_id
1 'polypeptide(L)'
;AGIEWRQKKDHPTYYLEMQQEKDLRKKDVAAQIKNTGKNDKALDEAAKAGDIDLDQNFEVDEFLPHPNYTFTKGMPLSDLELTNLIDEMEKNDGFEKRDNTAMSKLKGQNLSILKHALIRGLRRGIGLFIDEVSFPSYRRAVQRLASAGKLGVVISDDSLAFGVNMPFRTCVFCGEMFGMLDELMAQQMSGRAGRRGLDTQGNLVYAGMRVSRIRRLMIGTVSHITGRDHNPRYESLALQPVLSPRHVGWNRAEVVAGRTLDEHVSKREMAVKHYTMDESTQCMMDLGILTQNAAGMYVPNQGNGYNMALLSIVWHLRDRMHESATIGVLFPEIMSQFIEIVRDISLNEKKLTNEKTEAAVYKFFVVLALLVNRTSYEQAAASGLKQAGTTPVVAAEDGTTDLSSGAVRLQDVQYFALPAHNQFLAEWTGLFKESQTRMIPDRWAALRDPVSPDVDIDGTFFQCILDRRCVHLLSDLRKQEIKAQLWHAGNVLRTFKNCSWPEESFNRVAFIIFRTAFDKVKYLNSELIRGKIDFVDISSLEREKRVDTEASIVRPLEAQLWSDNEEKENASLSA
;
A
#
# COMPACT_ATOMS: atom_id res chain seq x y z
N ALA A 1 -11.84 -20.30 15.07
CA ALA A 1 -13.29 -20.13 14.97
C ALA A 1 -13.66 -18.77 15.55
N GLY A 2 -14.17 -17.85 14.70
CA GLY A 2 -14.38 -16.44 15.03
C GLY A 2 -15.56 -16.14 15.97
N ILE A 3 -15.64 -14.87 16.41
CA ILE A 3 -16.60 -14.41 17.44
C ILE A 3 -18.06 -14.54 17.02
N GLU A 4 -18.37 -14.32 15.74
CA GLU A 4 -19.73 -14.43 15.22
C GLU A 4 -20.23 -15.87 15.18
N TRP A 5 -19.32 -16.81 14.88
CA TRP A 5 -19.62 -18.22 14.90
C TRP A 5 -19.94 -18.69 16.32
N ARG A 6 -19.15 -18.25 17.31
CA ARG A 6 -19.43 -18.57 18.72
C ARG A 6 -20.78 -18.00 19.16
N GLN A 7 -21.09 -16.75 18.82
CA GLN A 7 -22.40 -16.17 19.14
C GLN A 7 -23.55 -17.00 18.54
N LYS A 8 -23.45 -17.39 17.27
CA LYS A 8 -24.49 -18.21 16.61
C LYS A 8 -24.64 -19.59 17.24
N LYS A 9 -23.53 -20.18 17.70
CA LYS A 9 -23.52 -21.48 18.38
C LYS A 9 -24.17 -21.39 19.76
N ASP A 10 -23.80 -20.37 20.54
CA ASP A 10 -24.23 -20.24 21.93
C ASP A 10 -25.65 -19.64 22.03
N HIS A 11 -26.03 -18.79 21.07
CA HIS A 11 -27.33 -18.13 20.98
C HIS A 11 -27.94 -18.22 19.55
N PRO A 12 -28.42 -19.40 19.13
CA PRO A 12 -28.91 -19.61 17.77
C PRO A 12 -30.21 -18.84 17.46
N THR A 13 -31.05 -18.59 18.46
CA THR A 13 -32.36 -17.94 18.31
C THR A 13 -32.34 -16.42 18.52
N TYR A 14 -31.23 -15.84 18.98
CA TYR A 14 -31.16 -14.45 19.41
C TYR A 14 -31.64 -13.44 18.35
N TYR A 15 -31.18 -13.58 17.10
CA TYR A 15 -31.61 -12.67 16.03
C TYR A 15 -33.09 -12.87 15.64
N LEU A 16 -33.61 -14.09 15.79
CA LEU A 16 -35.03 -14.37 15.56
C LEU A 16 -35.91 -13.74 16.65
N GLU A 17 -35.47 -13.81 17.91
CA GLU A 17 -36.12 -13.17 19.05
C GLU A 17 -36.15 -11.64 18.91
N MET A 18 -35.03 -11.03 18.51
CA MET A 18 -34.96 -9.59 18.22
C MET A 18 -35.92 -9.16 17.09
N GLN A 19 -36.04 -9.99 16.04
CA GLN A 19 -36.97 -9.73 14.94
C GLN A 19 -38.43 -9.85 15.40
N GLN A 20 -38.76 -10.85 16.22
CA GLN A 20 -40.08 -11.00 16.81
C GLN A 20 -40.45 -9.83 17.73
N GLU A 21 -39.51 -9.35 18.54
CA GLU A 21 -39.70 -8.19 19.41
C GLU A 21 -39.98 -6.93 18.58
N LYS A 22 -39.25 -6.72 17.48
CA LYS A 22 -39.52 -5.61 16.57
C LYS A 22 -40.91 -5.70 15.95
N ASP A 23 -41.31 -6.87 15.49
CA ASP A 23 -42.62 -7.09 14.87
C ASP A 23 -43.76 -6.89 15.87
N LEU A 24 -43.56 -7.28 17.13
CA LEU A 24 -44.49 -7.02 18.23
C LEU A 24 -44.62 -5.51 18.49
N ARG A 25 -43.51 -4.79 18.64
CA ARG A 25 -43.54 -3.33 18.86
C ARG A 25 -44.18 -2.59 17.68
N LYS A 26 -43.91 -3.02 16.44
CA LYS A 26 -44.58 -2.46 15.25
C LYS A 26 -46.10 -2.66 15.30
N LYS A 27 -46.57 -3.82 15.76
CA LYS A 27 -48.00 -4.10 15.94
C LYS A 27 -48.61 -3.24 17.05
N ASP A 28 -47.90 -3.05 18.16
CA ASP A 28 -48.37 -2.23 19.28
C ASP A 28 -48.51 -0.75 18.87
N VAL A 29 -47.50 -0.20 18.17
CA VAL A 29 -47.56 1.16 17.63
C VAL A 29 -48.71 1.31 16.62
N ALA A 30 -48.87 0.33 15.72
CA ALA A 30 -49.99 0.35 14.75
C ALA A 30 -51.36 0.25 15.43
N ALA A 31 -51.47 -0.48 16.54
CA ALA A 31 -52.69 -0.58 17.34
C ALA A 31 -52.99 0.73 18.08
N GLN A 32 -51.97 1.39 18.63
CA GLN A 32 -52.10 2.72 19.26
C GLN A 32 -52.60 3.75 18.25
N ILE A 33 -52.01 3.81 17.05
CA ILE A 33 -52.44 4.72 15.97
C ILE A 33 -53.91 4.49 15.59
N LYS A 34 -54.33 3.21 15.46
CA LYS A 34 -55.73 2.85 15.15
C LYS A 34 -56.70 3.26 16.26
N ASN A 35 -56.32 3.13 17.52
CA ASN A 35 -57.17 3.49 18.66
C ASN A 35 -57.38 5.01 18.78
N THR A 36 -56.45 5.84 18.30
CA THR A 36 -56.57 7.30 18.36
C THR A 36 -57.46 7.95 17.31
N GLY A 37 -57.78 7.27 16.20
CA GLY A 37 -58.87 7.64 15.29
C GLY A 37 -58.95 9.11 14.83
N LYS A 38 -57.83 9.82 14.61
CA LYS A 38 -57.85 11.26 14.25
C LYS A 38 -56.79 11.64 13.21
N ASN A 39 -57.09 12.72 12.47
CA ASN A 39 -56.22 13.40 11.48
C ASN A 39 -54.82 13.72 12.04
N ASP A 40 -53.81 13.79 11.16
CA ASP A 40 -52.38 14.00 11.47
C ASP A 40 -52.07 15.05 12.54
N LYS A 41 -52.82 16.17 12.60
CA LYS A 41 -52.63 17.22 13.63
C LYS A 41 -52.92 16.76 15.06
N ALA A 42 -53.87 15.85 15.25
CA ALA A 42 -54.23 15.33 16.58
C ALA A 42 -53.26 14.25 17.07
N LEU A 43 -52.60 13.54 16.15
CA LEU A 43 -51.50 12.63 16.46
C LEU A 43 -50.28 13.41 16.96
N ASP A 44 -49.93 14.53 16.33
CA ASP A 44 -48.86 15.42 16.78
C ASP A 44 -49.13 16.08 18.15
N GLU A 45 -50.39 16.45 18.43
CA GLU A 45 -50.78 17.00 19.74
C GLU A 45 -50.77 15.93 20.85
N ALA A 46 -51.19 14.70 20.55
CA ALA A 46 -51.12 13.58 21.48
C ALA A 46 -49.68 13.09 21.72
N ALA A 47 -48.80 13.19 20.71
CA ALA A 47 -47.35 12.99 20.86
C ALA A 47 -46.73 13.98 21.85
N LYS A 48 -47.08 15.26 21.71
CA LYS A 48 -46.57 16.33 22.60
C LYS A 48 -47.14 16.26 24.01
N ALA A 49 -48.32 15.68 24.19
CA ALA A 49 -48.94 15.45 25.50
C ALA A 49 -48.38 14.23 26.25
N GLY A 50 -47.60 13.38 25.57
CA GLY A 50 -47.05 12.15 26.14
C GLY A 50 -48.03 10.97 26.21
N ASP A 51 -49.21 11.09 25.60
CA ASP A 51 -50.25 10.04 25.54
C ASP A 51 -49.95 8.98 24.47
N ILE A 52 -49.13 9.34 23.47
CA ILE A 52 -48.64 8.44 22.44
C ILE A 52 -47.15 8.73 22.26
N ASP A 53 -46.30 7.73 22.43
CA ASP A 53 -44.86 7.92 22.27
C ASP A 53 -44.46 7.74 20.79
N LEU A 54 -44.85 8.71 19.95
CA LEU A 54 -44.56 8.72 18.51
C LEU A 54 -43.07 8.97 18.21
N ASP A 55 -42.32 9.50 19.17
CA ASP A 55 -40.89 9.88 19.03
C ASP A 55 -39.92 8.76 19.47
N GLN A 56 -40.41 7.62 19.99
CA GLN A 56 -39.57 6.44 20.15
C GLN A 56 -39.35 5.72 18.82
N ASN A 57 -38.58 6.37 17.96
CA ASN A 57 -37.81 5.76 16.88
C ASN A 57 -36.68 4.84 17.44
N PHE A 58 -36.90 4.18 18.58
CA PHE A 58 -36.15 2.99 18.97
C PHE A 58 -36.63 1.83 18.10
N GLU A 59 -36.34 1.94 16.80
CA GLU A 59 -36.39 0.81 15.90
C GLU A 59 -35.55 -0.28 16.57
N VAL A 60 -36.19 -1.38 16.98
CA VAL A 60 -35.45 -2.51 17.55
C VAL A 60 -34.48 -2.95 16.48
N ASP A 61 -33.21 -2.77 16.78
CA ASP A 61 -32.13 -3.07 15.87
C ASP A 61 -31.99 -4.59 15.79
N GLU A 62 -32.57 -5.16 14.73
CA GLU A 62 -32.60 -6.61 14.48
C GLU A 62 -31.21 -7.20 14.37
N PHE A 63 -30.21 -6.39 14.00
CA PHE A 63 -28.86 -6.86 13.71
C PHE A 63 -27.87 -6.56 14.84
N LEU A 64 -28.34 -5.99 15.96
CA LEU A 64 -27.50 -5.62 17.09
C LEU A 64 -26.77 -6.85 17.64
N PRO A 65 -25.43 -6.87 17.71
CA PRO A 65 -24.70 -8.02 18.25
C PRO A 65 -25.04 -8.27 19.72
N HIS A 66 -25.07 -9.54 20.13
CA HIS A 66 -25.33 -9.91 21.52
C HIS A 66 -24.28 -9.30 22.47
N PRO A 67 -24.66 -8.71 23.63
CA PRO A 67 -23.74 -8.00 24.53
C PRO A 67 -22.49 -8.80 24.96
N ASN A 68 -22.62 -10.11 25.20
CA ASN A 68 -21.48 -10.97 25.56
C ASN A 68 -20.42 -11.14 24.43
N TYR A 69 -20.76 -10.75 23.19
CA TYR A 69 -19.88 -10.88 22.01
C TYR A 69 -19.54 -9.51 21.42
N THR A 70 -19.62 -8.47 22.25
CA THR A 70 -19.12 -7.13 21.97
C THR A 70 -18.06 -6.74 22.99
N PHE A 71 -17.11 -5.91 22.57
CA PHE A 71 -16.05 -5.38 23.42
C PHE A 71 -16.34 -3.97 23.93
N THR A 72 -17.55 -3.47 23.70
CA THR A 72 -17.97 -2.12 24.09
C THR A 72 -18.50 -2.15 25.52
N LYS A 73 -18.09 -1.20 26.37
CA LYS A 73 -18.61 -1.08 27.74
C LYS A 73 -20.05 -0.58 27.82
N GLY A 74 -20.51 0.15 26.80
CA GLY A 74 -21.87 0.66 26.66
C GLY A 74 -22.66 -0.08 25.58
N MET A 75 -23.74 0.54 25.09
CA MET A 75 -24.46 -0.02 23.96
C MET A 75 -23.58 -0.08 22.70
N PRO A 76 -23.63 -1.18 21.94
CA PRO A 76 -22.97 -1.27 20.65
C PRO A 76 -23.49 -0.20 19.68
N LEU A 77 -22.77 0.02 18.58
CA LEU A 77 -23.19 0.97 17.56
C LEU A 77 -24.56 0.58 17.00
N SER A 78 -25.52 1.50 17.03
CA SER A 78 -26.86 1.27 16.48
C SER A 78 -26.85 1.27 14.95
N ASP A 79 -27.83 0.64 14.31
CA ASP A 79 -28.00 0.68 12.86
C ASP A 79 -28.05 2.11 12.29
N LEU A 80 -28.69 3.06 12.99
CA LEU A 80 -28.74 4.46 12.56
C LEU A 80 -27.36 5.12 12.60
N GLU A 81 -26.61 4.92 13.70
CA GLU A 81 -25.25 5.44 13.84
C GLU A 81 -24.30 4.82 12.82
N LEU A 82 -24.46 3.53 12.53
CA LEU A 82 -23.70 2.81 11.53
C LEU A 82 -23.98 3.33 10.13
N THR A 83 -25.26 3.56 9.79
CA THR A 83 -25.68 4.09 8.48
C THR A 83 -25.13 5.50 8.27
N ASN A 84 -25.26 6.38 9.27
CA ASN A 84 -24.69 7.73 9.20
C ASN A 84 -23.16 7.72 9.02
N LEU A 85 -22.47 6.79 9.69
CA LEU A 85 -21.02 6.63 9.56
C LEU A 85 -20.63 6.13 8.17
N ILE A 86 -21.39 5.21 7.58
CA ILE A 86 -21.19 4.75 6.21
C ILE A 86 -21.44 5.89 5.22
N ASP A 87 -22.53 6.62 5.36
CA ASP A 87 -22.85 7.77 4.50
C ASP A 87 -21.75 8.85 4.56
N GLU A 88 -21.19 9.13 5.74
CA GLU A 88 -20.05 10.03 5.89
C GLU A 88 -18.79 9.50 5.20
N MET A 89 -18.53 8.20 5.29
CA MET A 89 -17.40 7.57 4.59
C MET A 89 -17.58 7.60 3.07
N GLU A 90 -18.79 7.34 2.58
CA GLU A 90 -19.09 7.36 1.15
C GLU A 90 -18.92 8.76 0.54
N LYS A 91 -19.40 9.79 1.23
CA LYS A 91 -19.28 11.20 0.81
C LYS A 91 -17.81 11.67 0.75
N ASN A 92 -17.01 11.28 1.74
CA ASN A 92 -15.64 11.79 1.87
C ASN A 92 -14.61 11.01 1.04
N ASP A 93 -14.75 9.69 0.93
CA ASP A 93 -13.79 8.85 0.21
C ASP A 93 -14.22 8.52 -1.23
N GLY A 94 -15.39 9.01 -1.68
CA GLY A 94 -15.82 8.93 -3.08
C GLY A 94 -16.21 7.52 -3.53
N PHE A 95 -17.00 6.81 -2.73
CA PHE A 95 -17.52 5.47 -3.09
C PHE A 95 -18.43 5.47 -4.34
N GLU A 96 -18.90 6.64 -4.77
CA GLU A 96 -19.86 6.83 -5.88
C GLU A 96 -19.49 6.14 -7.21
N LYS A 97 -18.22 5.83 -7.46
CA LYS A 97 -17.75 5.34 -8.77
C LYS A 97 -17.46 3.85 -8.87
N ARG A 98 -17.58 3.05 -7.80
CA ARG A 98 -17.14 1.64 -7.80
C ARG A 98 -18.24 0.58 -7.94
N ASP A 99 -19.51 0.94 -7.86
CA ASP A 99 -20.61 0.02 -8.18
C ASP A 99 -21.84 0.76 -8.76
N ASN A 100 -21.76 1.15 -10.03
CA ASN A 100 -22.93 1.69 -10.74
C ASN A 100 -24.10 0.68 -10.81
N THR A 101 -23.83 -0.61 -10.59
CA THR A 101 -24.84 -1.68 -10.56
C THR A 101 -25.62 -1.74 -9.25
N ALA A 102 -25.04 -1.30 -8.11
CA ALA A 102 -25.71 -1.30 -6.81
C ALA A 102 -26.45 0.03 -6.53
N MET A 103 -25.98 1.13 -7.11
CA MET A 103 -26.49 2.49 -6.88
C MET A 103 -27.93 2.76 -7.38
N SER A 104 -28.55 1.82 -8.10
CA SER A 104 -29.90 2.00 -8.65
C SER A 104 -31.03 1.72 -7.65
N LYS A 105 -30.78 1.11 -6.49
CA LYS A 105 -31.84 0.76 -5.53
C LYS A 105 -31.40 1.05 -4.09
N LEU A 106 -32.03 2.06 -3.50
CA LEU A 106 -31.94 2.54 -2.10
C LEU A 106 -30.64 3.26 -1.70
N LYS A 107 -30.76 4.59 -1.52
CA LYS A 107 -29.90 5.37 -0.61
C LYS A 107 -29.90 4.68 0.76
N GLY A 108 -28.71 4.35 1.30
CA GLY A 108 -28.54 3.87 2.67
C GLY A 108 -28.55 2.36 2.90
N GLN A 109 -28.65 1.52 1.86
CA GLN A 109 -28.57 0.05 2.00
C GLN A 109 -27.52 -0.59 1.09
N ASN A 110 -26.28 -0.08 1.12
CA ASN A 110 -25.15 -0.80 0.53
C ASN A 110 -24.82 -2.04 1.37
N LEU A 111 -25.60 -3.11 1.16
CA LEU A 111 -25.50 -4.39 1.86
C LEU A 111 -24.09 -5.00 1.77
N SER A 112 -23.34 -4.68 0.71
CA SER A 112 -21.93 -5.08 0.52
C SER A 112 -21.00 -4.44 1.56
N ILE A 113 -21.20 -3.16 1.88
CA ILE A 113 -20.39 -2.41 2.85
C ILE A 113 -20.72 -2.85 4.28
N LEU A 114 -22.01 -3.06 4.59
CA LEU A 114 -22.46 -3.57 5.88
C LEU A 114 -21.91 -4.97 6.19
N LYS A 115 -21.74 -5.81 5.16
CA LYS A 115 -21.12 -7.14 5.30
C LYS A 115 -19.59 -7.11 5.43
N HIS A 116 -18.96 -5.97 5.16
CA HIS A 116 -17.49 -5.87 5.21
C HIS A 116 -16.98 -6.12 6.62
N ALA A 117 -15.92 -6.93 6.76
CA ALA A 117 -15.40 -7.36 8.06
C ALA A 117 -15.02 -6.18 8.97
N LEU A 118 -14.51 -5.08 8.40
CA LEU A 118 -14.16 -3.87 9.15
C LEU A 118 -15.37 -3.17 9.79
N ILE A 119 -16.49 -3.14 9.07
CA ILE A 119 -17.73 -2.49 9.53
C ILE A 119 -18.41 -3.37 10.58
N ARG A 120 -18.45 -4.69 10.36
CA ARG A 120 -18.89 -5.67 11.37
C ARG A 120 -18.05 -5.62 12.64
N GLY A 121 -16.73 -5.43 12.50
CA GLY A 121 -15.80 -5.23 13.61
C GLY A 121 -16.16 -4.01 14.45
N LEU A 122 -16.37 -2.85 13.82
CA LEU A 122 -16.73 -1.61 14.52
C LEU A 122 -17.98 -1.78 15.39
N ARG A 123 -18.99 -2.47 14.85
CA ARG A 123 -20.24 -2.74 15.55
C ARG A 123 -20.07 -3.60 16.81
N ARG A 124 -19.04 -4.44 16.83
CA ARG A 124 -18.67 -5.27 17.99
C ARG A 124 -17.64 -4.61 18.90
N GLY A 125 -17.27 -3.35 18.65
CA GLY A 125 -16.26 -2.64 19.44
C GLY A 125 -14.82 -2.95 19.06
N ILE A 126 -14.57 -3.46 17.84
CA ILE A 126 -13.23 -3.77 17.32
C ILE A 126 -12.90 -2.81 16.16
N GLY A 127 -11.83 -2.02 16.30
CA GLY A 127 -11.33 -1.14 15.24
C GLY A 127 -10.02 -1.61 14.62
N LEU A 128 -9.81 -1.32 13.34
CA LEU A 128 -8.52 -1.48 12.67
C LEU A 128 -7.93 -0.10 12.35
N PHE A 129 -6.72 0.19 12.78
CA PHE A 129 -6.06 1.47 12.53
C PHE A 129 -4.73 1.22 11.84
N ILE A 130 -4.75 1.06 10.52
CA ILE A 130 -3.58 0.69 9.70
C ILE A 130 -3.51 1.62 8.49
N ASP A 131 -2.32 2.16 8.19
CA ASP A 131 -2.17 3.18 7.14
C ASP A 131 -2.46 2.66 5.73
N GLU A 132 -2.18 1.38 5.47
CA GLU A 132 -2.24 0.80 4.13
C GLU A 132 -3.62 0.30 3.70
N VAL A 133 -4.41 -0.23 4.65
CA VAL A 133 -5.65 -0.97 4.37
C VAL A 133 -6.88 -0.11 4.63
N SER A 134 -6.77 0.93 5.47
CA SER A 134 -7.92 1.72 5.89
C SER A 134 -8.00 3.07 5.20
N PHE A 135 -9.18 3.35 4.62
CA PHE A 135 -9.46 4.65 4.02
C PHE A 135 -9.31 5.78 5.05
N PRO A 136 -8.91 6.99 4.65
CA PRO A 136 -8.79 8.13 5.56
C PRO A 136 -10.07 8.37 6.39
N SER A 137 -11.26 8.17 5.82
CA SER A 137 -12.50 8.36 6.57
C SER A 137 -12.78 7.22 7.55
N TYR A 138 -12.39 5.98 7.24
CA TYR A 138 -12.46 4.88 8.22
C TYR A 138 -11.53 5.15 9.42
N ARG A 139 -10.30 5.63 9.20
CA ARG A 139 -9.38 5.98 10.30
C ARG A 139 -9.97 7.07 11.20
N ARG A 140 -10.59 8.10 10.61
CA ARG A 140 -11.31 9.14 11.37
C ARG A 140 -12.50 8.57 12.15
N ALA A 141 -13.24 7.64 11.56
CA ALA A 141 -14.34 6.96 12.22
C ALA A 141 -13.85 6.14 13.43
N VAL A 142 -12.79 5.34 13.27
CA VAL A 142 -12.16 4.59 14.37
C VAL A 142 -11.69 5.54 15.49
N GLN A 143 -11.05 6.66 15.15
CA GLN A 143 -10.62 7.68 16.12
C GLN A 143 -11.80 8.27 16.92
N ARG A 144 -12.89 8.63 16.24
CA ARG A 144 -14.10 9.17 16.88
C ARG A 144 -14.73 8.12 17.80
N LEU A 145 -14.89 6.88 17.33
CA LEU A 145 -15.51 5.80 18.08
C LEU A 145 -14.67 5.36 19.28
N ALA A 146 -13.35 5.30 19.15
CA ALA A 146 -12.45 5.01 20.26
C ALA A 146 -12.48 6.12 21.32
N SER A 147 -12.46 7.40 20.90
CA SER A 147 -12.56 8.53 21.83
C SER A 147 -13.90 8.59 22.55
N ALA A 148 -14.98 8.16 21.90
CA ALA A 148 -16.30 8.01 22.50
C ALA A 148 -16.43 6.78 23.42
N GLY A 149 -15.38 5.95 23.56
CA GLY A 149 -15.41 4.73 24.36
C GLY A 149 -16.26 3.60 23.76
N LYS A 150 -16.63 3.70 22.47
CA LYS A 150 -17.41 2.68 21.76
C LYS A 150 -16.57 1.51 21.26
N LEU A 151 -15.25 1.69 21.14
CA LEU A 151 -14.31 0.62 20.79
C LEU A 151 -13.57 0.13 22.03
N GLY A 152 -13.60 -1.18 22.27
CA GLY A 152 -12.86 -1.82 23.35
C GLY A 152 -11.48 -2.32 22.92
N VAL A 153 -11.33 -2.70 21.65
CA VAL A 153 -10.08 -3.20 21.08
C VAL A 153 -9.81 -2.46 19.78
N VAL A 154 -8.60 -1.93 19.63
CA VAL A 154 -8.11 -1.40 18.36
C VAL A 154 -6.80 -2.06 18.01
N ILE A 155 -6.73 -2.63 16.82
CA ILE A 155 -5.53 -3.27 16.26
C ILE A 155 -4.88 -2.24 15.34
N SER A 156 -3.58 -2.00 15.50
CA SER A 156 -2.87 -0.97 14.75
C SER A 156 -1.46 -1.39 14.36
N ASP A 157 -0.91 -0.74 13.34
CA ASP A 157 0.49 -0.79 12.92
C ASP A 157 1.31 0.35 13.58
N ASP A 158 2.44 0.70 12.99
CA ASP A 158 3.30 1.81 13.41
C ASP A 158 2.60 3.19 13.36
N SER A 159 1.51 3.31 12.59
CA SER A 159 0.76 4.57 12.45
C SER A 159 0.20 5.11 13.76
N LEU A 160 -0.06 4.25 14.76
CA LEU A 160 -0.57 4.68 16.09
C LEU A 160 0.41 5.60 16.84
N ALA A 161 1.71 5.44 16.57
CA ALA A 161 2.74 6.25 17.20
C ALA A 161 2.65 7.73 16.78
N PHE A 162 2.15 8.04 15.59
CA PHE A 162 2.28 9.36 14.97
C PHE A 162 1.10 10.32 15.26
N GLY A 163 0.95 10.73 16.52
CA GLY A 163 0.18 11.94 16.86
C GLY A 163 -1.35 11.82 16.91
N VAL A 164 -1.90 10.59 16.94
CA VAL A 164 -3.35 10.36 17.09
C VAL A 164 -3.76 10.40 18.56
N ASN A 165 -4.76 11.21 18.92
CA ASN A 165 -5.29 11.23 20.29
C ASN A 165 -6.28 10.08 20.54
N MET A 166 -5.77 8.88 20.85
CA MET A 166 -6.59 7.69 21.13
C MET A 166 -6.03 6.94 22.36
N PRO A 167 -6.36 7.38 23.60
CA PRO A 167 -5.82 6.76 24.80
C PRO A 167 -6.59 5.49 25.19
N PHE A 168 -5.87 4.41 25.46
CA PHE A 168 -6.42 3.14 25.94
C PHE A 168 -5.94 2.82 27.35
N ARG A 169 -6.64 1.92 28.04
CA ARG A 169 -6.20 1.44 29.36
C ARG A 169 -4.95 0.57 29.27
N THR A 170 -4.83 -0.20 28.20
CA THR A 170 -3.77 -1.20 27.99
C THR A 170 -3.23 -1.10 26.57
N CYS A 171 -1.91 -1.17 26.42
CA CYS A 171 -1.25 -1.35 25.13
C CYS A 171 -0.61 -2.74 25.08
N VAL A 172 -0.76 -3.45 23.96
CA VAL A 172 -0.25 -4.81 23.77
C VAL A 172 0.67 -4.82 22.56
N PHE A 173 1.90 -5.28 22.75
CA PHE A 173 2.86 -5.54 21.67
C PHE A 173 2.85 -7.03 21.35
N CYS A 174 2.56 -7.37 20.09
CA CYS A 174 2.46 -8.77 19.63
C CYS A 174 3.64 -9.13 18.72
N GLY A 175 4.43 -10.13 19.11
CA GLY A 175 5.57 -10.66 18.37
C GLY A 175 6.83 -9.77 18.43
N GLU A 176 7.87 -10.19 17.71
CA GLU A 176 9.14 -9.42 17.61
C GLU A 176 9.09 -8.30 16.53
N MET A 177 7.94 -8.16 15.83
CA MET A 177 7.71 -7.20 14.73
C MET A 177 8.85 -7.13 13.71
N PHE A 178 9.56 -8.24 13.49
CA PHE A 178 10.69 -8.40 12.55
C PHE A 178 11.72 -7.27 12.58
N GLY A 179 11.98 -6.67 13.75
CA GLY A 179 12.95 -5.58 13.90
C GLY A 179 12.43 -4.18 13.51
N MET A 180 11.17 -4.04 13.09
CA MET A 180 10.56 -2.73 12.79
C MET A 180 10.17 -1.93 14.03
N LEU A 181 10.01 -2.59 15.18
CA LEU A 181 9.68 -1.93 16.45
C LEU A 181 10.94 -1.35 17.09
N ASP A 182 11.23 -0.09 16.80
CA ASP A 182 12.31 0.68 17.44
C ASP A 182 11.97 1.08 18.90
N GLU A 183 12.98 1.43 19.70
CA GLU A 183 12.79 1.86 21.10
C GLU A 183 11.88 3.10 21.20
N LEU A 184 12.07 4.09 20.31
CA LEU A 184 11.21 5.28 20.24
C LEU A 184 9.77 4.91 19.91
N MET A 185 9.58 4.05 18.91
CA MET A 185 8.26 3.57 18.48
C MET A 185 7.53 2.87 19.64
N ALA A 186 8.23 1.98 20.35
CA ALA A 186 7.68 1.32 21.53
C ALA A 186 7.29 2.33 22.62
N GLN A 187 8.11 3.35 22.87
CA GLN A 187 7.78 4.41 23.83
C GLN A 187 6.54 5.21 23.40
N GLN A 188 6.44 5.62 22.14
CA GLN A 188 5.29 6.37 21.61
C GLN A 188 3.99 5.54 21.68
N MET A 189 4.05 4.26 21.30
CA MET A 189 2.91 3.36 21.39
C MET A 189 2.51 3.11 22.85
N SER A 190 3.48 2.85 23.73
CA SER A 190 3.24 2.62 25.16
C SER A 190 2.64 3.85 25.85
N GLY A 191 2.98 5.06 25.38
CA GLY A 191 2.40 6.31 25.88
C GLY A 191 0.90 6.47 25.61
N ARG A 192 0.29 5.57 24.81
CA ARG A 192 -1.17 5.47 24.65
C ARG A 192 -1.84 4.70 25.78
N ALA A 193 -1.08 3.96 26.59
CA ALA A 193 -1.59 3.25 27.75
C ALA A 193 -1.80 4.22 28.94
N GLY A 194 -2.96 4.14 29.56
CA GLY A 194 -3.38 5.00 30.66
C GLY A 194 -4.13 6.23 30.18
N ARG A 195 -5.43 6.29 30.49
CA ARG A 195 -6.28 7.44 30.14
C ARG A 195 -6.18 8.50 31.24
N ARG A 196 -5.68 9.69 30.90
CA ARG A 196 -5.55 10.82 31.82
C ARG A 196 -6.90 11.13 32.48
N GLY A 197 -6.91 11.18 33.82
CA GLY A 197 -8.11 11.47 34.61
C GLY A 197 -9.10 10.32 34.77
N LEU A 198 -8.88 9.16 34.12
CA LEU A 198 -9.75 7.97 34.25
C LEU A 198 -9.02 6.77 34.84
N ASP A 199 -7.75 6.57 34.49
CA ASP A 199 -6.94 5.45 34.97
C ASP A 199 -5.82 5.94 35.90
N THR A 200 -5.56 5.20 36.97
CA THR A 200 -4.43 5.46 37.88
C THR A 200 -3.09 5.02 37.30
N GLN A 201 -3.10 3.96 36.49
CA GLN A 201 -1.93 3.37 35.84
C GLN A 201 -2.32 2.84 34.45
N GLY A 202 -1.39 2.91 33.49
CA GLY A 202 -1.49 2.28 32.18
C GLY A 202 -0.84 0.89 32.18
N ASN A 203 -1.44 -0.07 31.49
CA ASN A 203 -0.90 -1.43 31.40
C ASN A 203 -0.16 -1.66 30.08
N LEU A 204 1.01 -2.31 30.14
CA LEU A 204 1.77 -2.75 28.97
C LEU A 204 1.88 -4.27 28.99
N VAL A 205 1.56 -4.90 27.86
CA VAL A 205 1.65 -6.35 27.69
C VAL A 205 2.52 -6.68 26.49
N TYR A 206 3.48 -7.57 26.67
CA TYR A 206 4.34 -8.08 25.59
C TYR A 206 4.00 -9.55 25.36
N ALA A 207 3.43 -9.87 24.19
CA ALA A 207 3.02 -11.22 23.82
C ALA A 207 3.94 -11.77 22.72
N GLY A 208 4.49 -12.97 22.91
CA GLY A 208 5.29 -13.64 21.89
C GLY A 208 6.65 -12.97 21.57
N MET A 209 7.26 -12.28 22.53
CA MET A 209 8.55 -11.58 22.34
C MET A 209 9.61 -12.05 23.34
N ARG A 210 10.86 -12.17 22.88
CA ARG A 210 12.00 -12.53 23.73
C ARG A 210 12.27 -11.48 24.81
N VAL A 211 12.61 -11.95 26.01
CA VAL A 211 12.93 -11.11 27.18
C VAL A 211 14.07 -10.12 26.91
N SER A 212 15.09 -10.53 26.14
CA SER A 212 16.20 -9.65 25.76
C SER A 212 15.75 -8.48 24.89
N ARG A 213 14.75 -8.66 24.02
CA ARG A 213 14.17 -7.57 23.23
C ARG A 213 13.29 -6.67 24.10
N ILE A 214 12.45 -7.25 24.96
CA ILE A 214 11.63 -6.48 25.92
C ILE A 214 12.50 -5.55 26.75
N ARG A 215 13.61 -6.06 27.32
CA ARG A 215 14.54 -5.24 28.10
C ARG A 215 15.09 -4.07 27.29
N ARG A 216 15.50 -4.29 26.02
CA ARG A 216 15.98 -3.21 25.15
C ARG A 216 14.91 -2.15 24.91
N LEU A 217 13.70 -2.57 24.56
CA LEU A 217 12.57 -1.65 24.33
C LEU A 217 12.20 -0.84 25.57
N MET A 218 12.34 -1.41 26.76
CA MET A 218 12.06 -0.73 28.03
C MET A 218 13.11 0.30 28.44
N ILE A 219 14.35 0.22 27.93
CA ILE A 219 15.40 1.18 28.30
C ILE A 219 15.03 2.59 27.80
N GLY A 220 14.23 2.70 26.73
CA GLY A 220 13.66 3.98 26.29
C GLY A 220 14.74 5.01 25.96
N THR A 221 15.82 4.59 25.30
CA THR A 221 16.83 5.54 24.83
C THR A 221 16.16 6.52 23.88
N VAL A 222 16.15 7.80 24.27
CA VAL A 222 15.66 8.86 23.40
C VAL A 222 16.52 8.84 22.15
N SER A 223 15.89 8.59 20.99
CA SER A 223 16.59 8.61 19.73
C SER A 223 17.13 10.02 19.48
N HIS A 224 18.36 10.10 18.97
CA HIS A 224 18.93 11.37 18.58
C HIS A 224 18.12 11.92 17.39
N ILE A 225 17.69 13.19 17.49
CA ILE A 225 17.10 13.88 16.34
C ILE A 225 18.23 14.10 15.34
N THR A 226 18.29 13.25 14.32
CA THR A 226 19.25 13.36 13.25
C THR A 226 18.61 14.02 12.03
N GLY A 227 19.39 14.79 11.30
CA GLY A 227 19.02 15.17 9.94
C GLY A 227 18.97 13.92 9.05
N ARG A 228 18.47 14.08 7.83
CA ARG A 228 18.58 13.04 6.81
C ARG A 228 19.99 13.10 6.20
N ASP A 229 20.98 12.69 6.98
CA ASP A 229 22.40 13.01 6.71
C ASP A 229 23.02 12.12 5.62
N HIS A 230 22.40 10.97 5.30
CA HIS A 230 22.96 9.97 4.36
C HIS A 230 22.74 10.27 2.87
N ASN A 231 21.99 11.33 2.54
CA ASN A 231 21.87 11.79 1.16
C ASN A 231 21.33 13.21 1.16
N PRO A 232 22.19 14.24 1.17
CA PRO A 232 21.74 15.61 1.07
C PRO A 232 21.20 15.79 -0.35
N ARG A 233 19.86 15.71 -0.50
CA ARG A 233 19.04 15.61 -1.73
C ARG A 233 19.17 16.82 -2.68
N TYR A 234 20.34 17.41 -2.78
CA TYR A 234 20.57 18.73 -3.33
C TYR A 234 21.19 18.69 -4.72
N GLU A 235 21.51 17.53 -5.29
CA GLU A 235 22.01 17.45 -6.67
C GLU A 235 20.97 18.01 -7.65
N SER A 236 19.69 17.73 -7.41
CA SER A 236 18.55 18.23 -8.20
C SER A 236 17.99 19.58 -7.72
N LEU A 237 18.61 20.26 -6.74
CA LEU A 237 18.10 21.52 -6.19
C LEU A 237 17.99 22.62 -7.26
N ALA A 238 18.92 22.63 -8.23
CA ALA A 238 18.91 23.52 -9.39
C ALA A 238 17.66 23.39 -10.27
N LEU A 239 16.91 22.28 -10.18
CA LEU A 239 15.65 22.11 -10.91
C LEU A 239 14.50 22.93 -10.30
N GLN A 240 14.54 23.22 -8.99
CA GLN A 240 13.47 23.96 -8.31
C GLN A 240 13.16 25.34 -8.93
N PRO A 241 14.16 26.23 -9.18
CA PRO A 241 13.90 27.52 -9.81
C PRO A 241 13.44 27.39 -11.27
N VAL A 242 13.86 26.33 -11.98
CA VAL A 242 13.46 26.07 -13.36
C VAL A 242 12.01 25.61 -13.44
N LEU A 243 11.58 24.76 -12.49
CA LEU A 243 10.23 24.21 -12.42
C LEU A 243 9.20 25.14 -11.76
N SER A 244 9.65 26.03 -10.86
CA SER A 244 8.76 26.91 -10.10
C SER A 244 9.08 28.40 -10.30
N PRO A 245 8.13 29.18 -10.87
CA PRO A 245 8.30 30.63 -11.02
C PRO A 245 8.29 31.38 -9.67
N ARG A 246 7.86 30.73 -8.57
CA ARG A 246 7.83 31.29 -7.21
C ARG A 246 8.83 30.59 -6.29
N HIS A 247 10.04 30.35 -6.77
CA HIS A 247 11.08 29.72 -5.96
C HIS A 247 11.61 30.66 -4.88
N VAL A 248 12.16 30.06 -3.81
CA VAL A 248 12.89 30.80 -2.79
C VAL A 248 14.20 31.24 -3.45
N GLY A 249 14.40 32.54 -3.67
CA GLY A 249 15.56 33.07 -4.42
C GLY A 249 16.90 32.47 -3.98
N TRP A 250 17.87 32.42 -4.90
CA TRP A 250 19.05 31.53 -4.85
C TRP A 250 19.83 31.62 -3.53
N ASN A 251 20.08 32.84 -3.05
CA ASN A 251 20.82 33.09 -1.80
C ASN A 251 20.16 32.45 -0.57
N ARG A 252 18.83 32.35 -0.54
CA ARG A 252 18.12 31.73 0.59
C ARG A 252 18.12 30.21 0.49
N ALA A 253 18.02 29.66 -0.71
CA ALA A 253 18.11 28.22 -0.94
C ALA A 253 19.50 27.70 -0.52
N GLU A 254 20.56 28.41 -0.89
CA GLU A 254 21.95 28.08 -0.52
C GLU A 254 22.17 28.10 1.00
N VAL A 255 21.63 29.10 1.71
CA VAL A 255 21.73 29.16 3.18
C VAL A 255 21.02 27.99 3.87
N VAL A 256 19.87 27.55 3.33
CA VAL A 256 19.07 26.45 3.90
C VAL A 256 19.66 25.08 3.55
N ALA A 257 20.20 24.92 2.34
CA ALA A 257 20.74 23.66 1.85
C ALA A 257 22.22 23.43 2.19
N GLY A 258 22.99 24.51 2.41
CA GLY A 258 24.44 24.45 2.61
C GLY A 258 24.90 23.97 3.99
N ARG A 259 23.98 23.65 4.92
CA ARG A 259 24.31 23.12 6.25
C ARG A 259 23.34 22.00 6.63
N THR A 260 23.87 20.92 7.17
CA THR A 260 23.04 19.87 7.77
C THR A 260 22.40 20.36 9.07
N LEU A 261 21.37 19.67 9.53
CA LEU A 261 20.72 19.99 10.81
C LEU A 261 21.72 19.87 11.97
N ASP A 262 22.56 18.84 11.98
CA ASP A 262 23.56 18.63 13.04
C ASP A 262 24.58 19.76 13.10
N GLU A 263 25.12 20.19 11.96
CA GLU A 263 26.07 21.31 11.91
C GLU A 263 25.45 22.63 12.37
N HIS A 264 24.20 22.88 11.94
CA HIS A 264 23.48 24.07 12.35
C HIS A 264 23.24 24.10 13.86
N VAL A 265 22.79 22.99 14.44
CA VAL A 265 22.50 22.85 15.87
C VAL A 265 23.78 22.90 16.71
N SER A 266 24.82 22.18 16.28
CA SER A 266 26.09 22.07 17.00
C SER A 266 26.98 23.31 16.85
N LYS A 267 26.62 24.26 15.97
CA LYS A 267 27.43 25.44 15.60
C LYS A 267 28.87 25.08 15.23
N ARG A 268 29.09 23.85 14.75
CA ARG A 268 30.39 23.40 14.28
C ARG A 268 30.68 24.08 12.95
N GLU A 269 31.96 24.31 12.67
CA GLU A 269 32.35 24.62 11.30
C GLU A 269 31.93 23.48 10.39
N MET A 270 31.52 23.80 9.16
CA MET A 270 31.08 22.82 8.18
C MET A 270 32.22 21.80 8.00
N ALA A 271 32.01 20.57 8.46
CA ALA A 271 33.04 19.54 8.43
C ALA A 271 33.30 19.08 6.99
N VAL A 272 32.27 19.23 6.14
CA VAL A 272 32.28 18.98 4.71
C VAL A 272 31.66 20.21 4.04
N LYS A 273 32.23 20.69 2.92
CA LYS A 273 31.49 21.61 2.03
C LYS A 273 30.26 20.84 1.53
N HIS A 274 29.10 21.06 2.14
CA HIS A 274 27.86 20.50 1.63
C HIS A 274 27.52 21.17 0.31
N TYR A 275 26.93 20.37 -0.58
CA TYR A 275 26.59 20.72 -1.95
C TYR A 275 26.09 22.16 -2.09
N THR A 276 26.80 23.00 -2.84
CA THR A 276 26.32 24.36 -3.12
C THR A 276 25.29 24.35 -4.25
N MET A 277 24.52 25.42 -4.36
CA MET A 277 23.61 25.60 -5.50
C MET A 277 24.38 25.64 -6.83
N ASP A 278 25.60 26.17 -6.82
CA ASP A 278 26.49 26.18 -7.98
C ASP A 278 26.94 24.75 -8.34
N GLU A 279 27.27 23.92 -7.35
CA GLU A 279 27.59 22.50 -7.56
C GLU A 279 26.37 21.70 -8.06
N SER A 280 25.16 22.00 -7.56
CA SER A 280 23.90 21.44 -8.08
C SER A 280 23.66 21.81 -9.52
N THR A 281 23.86 23.09 -9.85
CA THR A 281 23.71 23.59 -11.21
C THR A 281 24.72 22.94 -12.14
N GLN A 282 25.99 22.89 -11.72
CA GLN A 282 27.05 22.24 -12.48
C GLN A 282 26.76 20.74 -12.64
N CYS A 283 26.28 20.05 -11.61
CA CYS A 283 25.88 18.65 -11.69
C CYS A 283 24.76 18.45 -12.73
N MET A 284 23.71 19.28 -12.71
CA MET A 284 22.62 19.19 -13.68
C MET A 284 23.06 19.52 -15.11
N MET A 285 24.07 20.38 -15.29
CA MET A 285 24.70 20.65 -16.58
C MET A 285 25.61 19.52 -17.06
N ASP A 286 26.44 18.98 -16.17
CA ASP A 286 27.35 17.88 -16.44
C ASP A 286 26.58 16.60 -16.82
N LEU A 287 25.43 16.37 -16.18
CA LEU A 287 24.47 15.33 -16.56
C LEU A 287 23.73 15.63 -17.88
N GLY A 288 23.87 16.85 -18.41
CA GLY A 288 23.23 17.29 -19.64
C GLY A 288 21.72 17.54 -19.52
N ILE A 289 21.18 17.63 -18.30
CA ILE A 289 19.75 17.87 -18.01
C ILE A 289 19.39 19.34 -18.23
N LEU A 290 20.26 20.26 -17.78
CA LEU A 290 20.11 21.70 -17.93
C LEU A 290 21.12 22.29 -18.94
N THR A 291 20.73 23.39 -19.57
CA THR A 291 21.60 24.23 -20.39
C THR A 291 21.32 25.71 -20.11
N GLN A 292 22.21 26.60 -20.53
CA GLN A 292 21.98 28.05 -20.48
C GLN A 292 21.45 28.55 -21.81
N ASN A 293 20.43 29.40 -21.76
CA ASN A 293 19.99 30.14 -22.95
C ASN A 293 20.89 31.37 -23.20
N ALA A 294 20.68 32.06 -24.32
CA ALA A 294 21.45 33.26 -24.68
C ALA A 294 21.35 34.42 -23.66
N ALA A 295 20.36 34.39 -22.77
CA ALA A 295 20.17 35.35 -21.69
C ALA A 295 20.81 34.91 -20.36
N GLY A 296 21.54 33.79 -20.33
CA GLY A 296 22.20 33.25 -19.14
C GLY A 296 21.25 32.55 -18.16
N MET A 297 19.98 32.34 -18.52
CA MET A 297 19.03 31.61 -17.68
C MET A 297 19.12 30.11 -17.93
N TYR A 298 19.04 29.33 -16.85
CA TYR A 298 18.99 27.88 -16.91
C TYR A 298 17.64 27.40 -17.44
N VAL A 299 17.68 26.56 -18.47
CA VAL A 299 16.53 25.98 -19.14
C VAL A 299 16.76 24.48 -19.37
N PRO A 300 15.70 23.69 -19.59
CA PRO A 300 15.84 22.28 -19.98
C PRO A 300 16.71 22.14 -21.23
N ASN A 301 17.61 21.17 -21.24
CA ASN A 301 18.44 20.90 -22.41
C ASN A 301 17.65 20.12 -23.49
N GLN A 302 16.93 20.87 -24.32
CA GLN A 302 16.16 20.29 -25.43
C GLN A 302 17.03 19.55 -26.45
N GLY A 303 18.32 19.92 -26.60
CA GLY A 303 19.26 19.24 -27.49
C GLY A 303 19.51 17.78 -27.10
N ASN A 304 19.40 17.46 -25.81
CA ASN A 304 19.48 16.11 -25.27
C ASN A 304 18.09 15.48 -25.02
N GLY A 305 17.02 16.09 -25.56
CA GLY A 305 15.65 15.60 -25.39
C GLY A 305 14.98 15.93 -24.05
N TYR A 306 15.60 16.75 -23.19
CA TYR A 306 15.01 17.13 -21.90
C TYR A 306 13.94 18.22 -22.06
N ASN A 307 12.77 17.97 -21.48
CA ASN A 307 11.65 18.90 -21.42
C ASN A 307 11.18 19.11 -19.95
N MET A 308 10.23 20.01 -19.74
CA MET A 308 9.72 20.30 -18.40
C MET A 308 9.06 19.10 -17.71
N ALA A 309 8.48 18.17 -18.46
CA ALA A 309 7.89 16.95 -17.92
C ALA A 309 8.99 16.01 -17.36
N LEU A 310 10.08 15.83 -18.10
CA LEU A 310 11.23 15.04 -17.68
C LEU A 310 11.92 15.61 -16.44
N LEU A 311 12.17 16.92 -16.42
CA LEU A 311 12.71 17.59 -15.23
C LEU A 311 11.79 17.42 -14.03
N SER A 312 10.46 17.45 -14.25
CA SER A 312 9.49 17.18 -13.19
C SER A 312 9.60 15.75 -12.67
N ILE A 313 9.78 14.74 -13.54
CA ILE A 313 9.99 13.34 -13.11
C ILE A 313 11.25 13.24 -12.25
N VAL A 314 12.37 13.81 -12.73
CA VAL A 314 13.65 13.79 -12.00
C VAL A 314 13.52 14.45 -10.62
N TRP A 315 12.82 15.58 -10.55
CA TRP A 315 12.57 16.29 -9.29
C TRP A 315 11.67 15.51 -8.30
N HIS A 316 10.61 14.87 -8.79
CA HIS A 316 9.69 14.12 -7.94
C HIS A 316 10.32 12.80 -7.43
N LEU A 317 11.26 12.22 -8.18
CA LEU A 317 11.99 11.01 -7.80
C LEU A 317 13.31 11.28 -7.04
N ARG A 318 13.58 12.52 -6.63
CA ARG A 318 14.82 12.93 -5.91
C ARG A 318 15.11 12.18 -4.60
N ASP A 319 14.13 11.48 -4.05
CA ASP A 319 14.30 10.63 -2.88
C ASP A 319 15.31 9.48 -3.14
N ARG A 320 15.47 9.07 -4.41
CA ARG A 320 16.47 8.11 -4.89
C ARG A 320 17.16 8.67 -6.14
N MET A 321 18.19 9.48 -5.91
CA MET A 321 18.82 10.26 -6.98
C MET A 321 19.44 9.40 -8.09
N HIS A 322 20.00 8.23 -7.77
CA HIS A 322 20.56 7.31 -8.77
C HIS A 322 19.50 6.79 -9.76
N GLU A 323 18.35 6.33 -9.26
CA GLU A 323 17.22 5.91 -10.09
C GLU A 323 16.67 7.11 -10.88
N SER A 324 16.51 8.26 -10.20
CA SER A 324 15.96 9.48 -10.79
C SER A 324 16.78 9.99 -11.98
N ALA A 325 18.11 10.08 -11.82
CA ALA A 325 19.01 10.52 -12.88
C ALA A 325 18.96 9.55 -14.07
N THR A 326 19.00 8.24 -13.80
CA THR A 326 18.96 7.20 -14.83
C THR A 326 17.63 7.20 -15.58
N ILE A 327 16.51 7.34 -14.87
CA ILE A 327 15.18 7.48 -15.46
C ILE A 327 15.12 8.72 -16.33
N GLY A 328 15.58 9.88 -15.85
CA GLY A 328 15.53 11.12 -16.63
C GLY A 328 16.19 11.00 -18.01
N VAL A 329 17.26 10.22 -18.10
CA VAL A 329 17.99 9.91 -19.34
C VAL A 329 17.26 8.92 -20.23
N LEU A 330 16.86 7.79 -19.66
CA LEU A 330 16.33 6.67 -20.44
C LEU A 330 14.85 6.87 -20.77
N PHE A 331 14.16 7.82 -20.12
CA PHE A 331 12.74 8.04 -20.32
C PHE A 331 12.35 8.33 -21.78
N PRO A 332 13.05 9.18 -22.56
CA PRO A 332 12.79 9.31 -24.00
C PRO A 332 12.87 7.97 -24.76
N GLU A 333 13.85 7.12 -24.45
CA GLU A 333 14.01 5.80 -25.08
C GLU A 333 12.89 4.84 -24.69
N ILE A 334 12.54 4.81 -23.39
CA ILE A 334 11.38 4.09 -22.87
C ILE A 334 10.14 4.53 -23.64
N MET A 335 9.89 5.83 -23.74
CA MET A 335 8.70 6.34 -24.41
C MET A 335 8.70 6.04 -25.91
N SER A 336 9.82 6.20 -26.60
CA SER A 336 9.95 5.87 -28.02
C SER A 336 9.55 4.42 -28.30
N GLN A 337 10.15 3.48 -27.55
CA GLN A 337 9.87 2.06 -27.70
C GLN A 337 8.42 1.71 -27.37
N PHE A 338 7.86 2.25 -26.29
CA PHE A 338 6.49 1.94 -25.88
C PHE A 338 5.42 2.66 -26.70
N ILE A 339 5.71 3.81 -27.31
CA ILE A 339 4.82 4.47 -28.28
C ILE A 339 4.67 3.58 -29.52
N GLU A 340 5.76 3.01 -30.03
CA GLU A 340 5.72 2.07 -31.16
C GLU A 340 4.90 0.82 -30.82
N ILE A 341 5.18 0.21 -29.66
CA ILE A 341 4.42 -0.96 -29.18
C ILE A 341 2.93 -0.64 -29.07
N VAL A 342 2.56 0.54 -28.55
CA VAL A 342 1.16 0.97 -28.39
C VAL A 342 0.51 1.32 -29.73
N ARG A 343 1.27 1.81 -30.72
CA ARG A 343 0.75 2.08 -32.07
C ARG A 343 0.25 0.81 -32.75
N ASP A 344 0.89 -0.32 -32.48
CA ASP A 344 0.53 -1.64 -33.03
C ASP A 344 -0.67 -2.29 -32.32
N ILE A 345 -1.10 -1.76 -31.17
CA ILE A 345 -2.29 -2.20 -30.44
C ILE A 345 -3.53 -1.50 -31.04
N SER A 346 -4.13 -2.13 -32.07
CA SER A 346 -5.36 -1.66 -32.72
C SER A 346 -6.56 -1.67 -31.76
N LEU A 347 -7.40 -0.63 -31.77
CA LEU A 347 -8.52 -0.43 -30.83
C LEU A 347 -9.75 -1.36 -31.05
N ASN A 348 -9.75 -2.24 -32.05
CA ASN A 348 -11.00 -2.80 -32.58
C ASN A 348 -11.28 -4.31 -32.36
N GLU A 349 -10.41 -5.09 -31.69
CA GLU A 349 -10.69 -6.51 -31.42
C GLU A 349 -10.39 -6.90 -29.97
N LYS A 350 -11.45 -7.00 -29.15
CA LYS A 350 -11.41 -7.10 -27.67
C LYS A 350 -10.61 -8.26 -27.04
N LYS A 351 -10.24 -9.31 -27.79
CA LYS A 351 -9.50 -10.48 -27.25
C LYS A 351 -8.01 -10.43 -27.56
N LEU A 352 -7.62 -10.26 -28.83
CA LEU A 352 -6.22 -10.19 -29.28
C LEU A 352 -5.49 -8.92 -28.78
N THR A 353 -6.24 -7.88 -28.41
CA THR A 353 -5.71 -6.66 -27.78
C THR A 353 -5.22 -6.87 -26.36
N ASN A 354 -5.79 -7.80 -25.59
CA ASN A 354 -5.39 -8.01 -24.20
C ASN A 354 -4.01 -8.69 -24.10
N GLU A 355 -3.74 -9.70 -24.94
CA GLU A 355 -2.45 -10.41 -24.96
C GLU A 355 -1.29 -9.49 -25.37
N LYS A 356 -1.47 -8.70 -26.44
CA LYS A 356 -0.44 -7.73 -26.87
C LYS A 356 -0.19 -6.64 -25.81
N THR A 357 -1.26 -6.17 -25.17
CA THR A 357 -1.16 -5.19 -24.07
C THR A 357 -0.43 -5.81 -22.88
N GLU A 358 -0.73 -7.06 -22.55
CA GLU A 358 -0.10 -7.78 -21.44
C GLU A 358 1.39 -8.05 -21.70
N ALA A 359 1.75 -8.48 -22.91
CA ALA A 359 3.13 -8.63 -23.33
C ALA A 359 3.91 -7.30 -23.25
N ALA A 360 3.29 -6.19 -23.67
CA ALA A 360 3.86 -4.85 -23.54
C ALA A 360 4.07 -4.45 -22.07
N VAL A 361 3.12 -4.77 -21.21
CA VAL A 361 3.21 -4.50 -19.77
C VAL A 361 4.32 -5.34 -19.12
N TYR A 362 4.51 -6.60 -19.52
CA TYR A 362 5.63 -7.42 -19.02
C TYR A 362 6.98 -6.86 -19.45
N LYS A 363 7.14 -6.46 -20.71
CA LYS A 363 8.34 -5.75 -21.18
C LYS A 363 8.59 -4.48 -20.36
N PHE A 364 7.54 -3.72 -20.03
CA PHE A 364 7.66 -2.55 -19.16
C PHE A 364 8.12 -2.92 -17.75
N PHE A 365 7.66 -4.02 -17.17
CA PHE A 365 8.15 -4.49 -15.88
C PHE A 365 9.60 -4.98 -15.90
N VAL A 366 10.10 -5.49 -17.03
CA VAL A 366 11.54 -5.77 -17.20
C VAL A 366 12.34 -4.48 -17.07
N VAL A 367 11.94 -3.42 -17.79
CA VAL A 367 12.57 -2.10 -17.68
C VAL A 367 12.49 -1.56 -16.26
N LEU A 368 11.32 -1.67 -15.61
CA LEU A 368 11.12 -1.23 -14.23
C LEU A 368 12.05 -1.97 -13.25
N ALA A 369 12.23 -3.28 -13.42
CA ALA A 369 13.12 -4.09 -12.58
C ALA A 369 14.58 -3.63 -12.70
N LEU A 370 15.02 -3.24 -13.91
CA LEU A 370 16.37 -2.74 -14.14
C LEU A 370 16.61 -1.32 -13.61
N LEU A 371 15.58 -0.46 -13.56
CA LEU A 371 15.73 0.96 -13.22
C LEU A 371 15.35 1.36 -11.80
N VAL A 372 14.43 0.63 -11.16
CA VAL A 372 13.75 1.07 -9.92
C VAL A 372 14.03 0.15 -8.74
N ASN A 373 14.36 -1.11 -8.99
CA ASN A 373 14.39 -2.13 -7.94
C ASN A 373 15.59 -3.07 -8.05
N ARG A 374 16.76 -2.51 -8.38
CA ARG A 374 18.02 -3.27 -8.40
C ARG A 374 18.40 -3.67 -6.98
N THR A 375 18.19 -4.93 -6.67
CA THR A 375 18.77 -5.60 -5.50
C THR A 375 19.61 -6.75 -6.00
N SER A 376 20.81 -6.92 -5.41
CA SER A 376 21.66 -8.05 -5.78
C SER A 376 20.97 -9.36 -5.40
N TYR A 377 21.04 -10.35 -6.28
CA TYR A 377 20.56 -11.71 -6.00
C TYR A 377 21.16 -12.27 -4.70
N GLU A 378 22.45 -12.03 -4.44
CA GLU A 378 23.12 -12.53 -3.24
C GLU A 378 22.55 -11.91 -1.96
N GLN A 379 22.25 -10.61 -1.99
CA GLN A 379 21.63 -9.91 -0.86
C GLN A 379 20.20 -10.40 -0.61
N ALA A 380 19.42 -10.62 -1.67
CA ALA A 380 18.06 -11.15 -1.58
C ALA A 380 18.03 -12.62 -1.12
N ALA A 381 19.00 -13.44 -1.57
CA ALA A 381 19.14 -14.81 -1.11
C ALA A 381 19.55 -14.87 0.38
N ALA A 382 20.39 -13.93 0.84
CA ALA A 382 20.83 -13.86 2.23
C ALA A 382 19.71 -13.43 3.21
N SER A 383 18.72 -12.65 2.77
CA SER A 383 17.55 -12.31 3.60
C SER A 383 16.58 -13.48 3.78
N GLY A 384 16.66 -14.51 2.91
CA GLY A 384 15.95 -15.78 3.06
C GLY A 384 16.72 -16.80 3.89
N LEU A 385 16.55 -16.82 5.21
CA LEU A 385 17.19 -17.86 6.04
C LEU A 385 16.55 -19.27 5.86
N LYS A 386 17.17 -20.11 5.02
CA LYS A 386 17.64 -21.49 5.35
C LYS A 386 18.75 -21.93 4.38
N GLN A 387 19.66 -22.76 4.89
CA GLN A 387 21.07 -22.94 4.54
C GLN A 387 21.41 -23.55 3.17
N ALA A 388 22.59 -23.14 2.68
CA ALA A 388 23.67 -23.91 2.05
C ALA A 388 23.30 -25.24 1.37
N GLY A 389 23.33 -25.21 0.04
CA GLY A 389 23.28 -26.41 -0.80
C GLY A 389 23.03 -26.03 -2.25
N THR A 390 24.10 -25.97 -3.03
CA THR A 390 24.10 -25.81 -4.49
C THR A 390 23.10 -26.73 -5.20
N THR A 391 22.13 -26.13 -5.89
CA THR A 391 21.62 -26.54 -7.21
C THR A 391 20.77 -25.40 -7.81
N PRO A 392 20.93 -25.04 -9.09
CA PRO A 392 20.02 -24.10 -9.76
C PRO A 392 18.62 -24.70 -9.85
N VAL A 393 17.60 -23.84 -9.71
CA VAL A 393 16.18 -24.19 -9.68
C VAL A 393 15.79 -24.94 -10.95
N VAL A 394 15.39 -26.21 -10.82
CA VAL A 394 14.74 -26.97 -11.88
C VAL A 394 13.24 -26.67 -11.81
N ALA A 395 12.63 -26.33 -12.94
CA ALA A 395 11.19 -26.16 -13.03
C ALA A 395 10.47 -27.44 -12.59
N ALA A 396 9.50 -27.35 -11.67
CA ALA A 396 8.59 -28.44 -11.43
C ALA A 396 7.78 -28.70 -12.72
N GLU A 397 7.46 -29.96 -13.00
CA GLU A 397 6.74 -30.40 -14.21
C GLU A 397 5.38 -29.69 -14.42
N ASP A 398 4.85 -29.02 -13.39
CA ASP A 398 3.60 -28.26 -13.39
C ASP A 398 3.75 -26.74 -13.73
N GLY A 399 4.94 -26.28 -14.14
CA GLY A 399 5.18 -24.87 -14.48
C GLY A 399 5.18 -23.90 -13.29
N THR A 400 5.19 -24.43 -12.06
CA THR A 400 5.38 -23.63 -10.83
C THR A 400 6.86 -23.62 -10.46
N THR A 401 7.45 -22.43 -10.39
CA THR A 401 8.85 -22.25 -9.97
C THR A 401 8.95 -22.47 -8.47
N ASP A 402 9.74 -23.46 -8.04
CA ASP A 402 10.00 -23.68 -6.61
C ASP A 402 10.85 -22.53 -6.06
N LEU A 403 10.26 -21.73 -5.17
CA LEU A 403 10.86 -20.55 -4.52
C LEU A 403 11.48 -20.90 -3.16
N SER A 404 11.76 -22.18 -2.91
CA SER A 404 12.34 -22.71 -1.66
C SER A 404 13.66 -22.04 -1.25
N SER A 405 14.43 -21.48 -2.21
CA SER A 405 15.66 -20.71 -1.98
C SER A 405 15.46 -19.23 -1.59
N GLY A 406 14.21 -18.73 -1.59
CA GLY A 406 13.86 -17.37 -1.16
C GLY A 406 14.11 -16.24 -2.17
N ALA A 407 14.87 -16.49 -3.24
CA ALA A 407 15.12 -15.53 -4.32
C ALA A 407 15.38 -16.21 -5.68
N VAL A 408 15.07 -15.53 -6.78
CA VAL A 408 15.29 -15.99 -8.17
C VAL A 408 16.18 -14.98 -8.89
N ARG A 409 17.13 -15.42 -9.71
CA ARG A 409 17.91 -14.50 -10.57
C ARG A 409 17.04 -14.01 -11.72
N LEU A 410 17.13 -12.73 -12.07
CA LEU A 410 16.29 -12.16 -13.12
C LEU A 410 16.42 -12.91 -14.46
N GLN A 411 17.64 -13.30 -14.84
CA GLN A 411 17.90 -14.04 -16.08
C GLN A 411 17.34 -15.48 -16.09
N ASP A 412 17.11 -16.07 -14.92
CA ASP A 412 16.62 -17.45 -14.77
C ASP A 412 15.09 -17.52 -14.76
N VAL A 413 14.40 -16.38 -14.84
CA VAL A 413 12.94 -16.33 -14.90
C VAL A 413 12.46 -16.94 -16.22
N GLN A 414 11.48 -17.85 -16.16
CA GLN A 414 10.97 -18.61 -17.32
C GLN A 414 10.57 -17.72 -18.52
N TYR A 415 10.14 -16.48 -18.26
CA TYR A 415 9.84 -15.48 -19.29
C TYR A 415 11.00 -15.27 -20.27
N PHE A 416 12.25 -15.35 -19.81
CA PHE A 416 13.45 -15.18 -20.63
C PHE A 416 13.95 -16.46 -21.30
N ALA A 417 13.27 -17.60 -21.13
CA ALA A 417 13.57 -18.80 -21.91
C ALA A 417 13.32 -18.59 -23.42
N LEU A 418 12.44 -17.64 -23.77
CA LEU A 418 12.20 -17.23 -25.15
C LEU A 418 13.34 -16.31 -25.65
N PRO A 419 13.99 -16.62 -26.80
CA PRO A 419 15.13 -15.84 -27.30
C PRO A 419 14.83 -14.34 -27.48
N ALA A 420 13.62 -13.99 -27.93
CA ALA A 420 13.22 -12.60 -28.13
C ALA A 420 13.16 -11.80 -26.81
N HIS A 421 12.75 -12.43 -25.70
CA HIS A 421 12.71 -11.79 -24.39
C HIS A 421 14.10 -11.66 -23.78
N ASN A 422 14.96 -12.67 -23.96
CA ASN A 422 16.34 -12.61 -23.52
C ASN A 422 17.14 -11.54 -24.27
N GLN A 423 16.92 -11.42 -25.58
CA GLN A 423 17.50 -10.33 -26.38
C GLN A 423 17.05 -8.96 -25.86
N PHE A 424 15.76 -8.78 -25.58
CA PHE A 424 15.23 -7.54 -25.01
C PHE A 424 15.88 -7.20 -23.64
N LEU A 425 16.07 -8.20 -22.78
CA LEU A 425 16.79 -8.04 -21.51
C LEU A 425 18.24 -7.61 -21.73
N ALA A 426 18.95 -8.23 -22.68
CA ALA A 426 20.33 -7.90 -23.00
C ALA A 426 20.48 -6.47 -23.56
N GLU A 427 19.57 -6.06 -24.46
CA GLU A 427 19.52 -4.71 -25.02
C GLU A 427 19.37 -3.66 -23.91
N TRP A 428 18.37 -3.83 -23.04
CA TRP A 428 18.13 -2.90 -21.93
C TRP A 428 19.22 -2.93 -20.86
N THR A 429 19.83 -4.08 -20.62
CA THR A 429 21.00 -4.19 -19.73
C THR A 429 22.19 -3.42 -20.30
N GLY A 430 22.38 -3.46 -21.62
CA GLY A 430 23.37 -2.67 -22.34
C GLY A 430 23.11 -1.17 -22.24
N LEU A 431 21.87 -0.72 -22.51
CA LEU A 431 21.47 0.69 -22.38
C LEU A 431 21.65 1.21 -20.94
N PHE A 432 21.27 0.41 -19.95
CA PHE A 432 21.49 0.74 -18.54
C PHE A 432 22.99 0.87 -18.25
N LYS A 433 23.81 -0.10 -18.66
CA LYS A 433 25.26 -0.08 -18.45
C LYS A 433 25.91 1.15 -19.12
N GLU A 434 25.48 1.50 -20.33
CA GLU A 434 25.92 2.72 -21.00
C GLU A 434 25.49 3.97 -20.25
N SER A 435 24.25 4.02 -19.73
CA SER A 435 23.78 5.16 -18.94
C SER A 435 24.65 5.40 -17.70
N GLN A 436 25.08 4.32 -17.02
CA GLN A 436 25.90 4.44 -15.80
C GLN A 436 27.34 4.90 -16.08
N THR A 437 27.92 4.50 -17.22
CA THR A 437 29.32 4.80 -17.57
C THR A 437 29.46 6.11 -18.34
N ARG A 438 28.52 6.41 -19.25
CA ARG A 438 28.57 7.57 -20.15
C ARG A 438 28.00 8.83 -19.52
N MET A 439 26.97 8.72 -18.68
CA MET A 439 26.20 9.90 -18.25
C MET A 439 26.53 10.44 -16.88
N ILE A 440 27.14 9.64 -16.01
CA ILE A 440 27.54 10.09 -14.69
C ILE A 440 29.07 10.25 -14.72
N PRO A 441 29.60 11.47 -14.89
CA PRO A 441 31.02 11.73 -14.82
C PRO A 441 31.62 11.14 -13.55
N ASP A 442 32.90 10.76 -13.57
CA ASP A 442 33.57 10.19 -12.39
C ASP A 442 33.52 11.13 -11.17
N ARG A 443 33.45 12.44 -11.42
CA ARG A 443 33.21 13.46 -10.40
C ARG A 443 31.94 13.20 -9.58
N TRP A 444 30.90 12.65 -10.20
CA TRP A 444 29.58 12.42 -9.62
C TRP A 444 29.30 10.92 -9.41
N ALA A 445 30.33 10.09 -9.23
CA ALA A 445 30.20 8.63 -9.11
C ALA A 445 29.22 8.17 -8.02
N ALA A 446 28.95 8.98 -7.00
CA ALA A 446 27.94 8.71 -5.96
C ALA A 446 26.50 8.65 -6.49
N LEU A 447 26.24 9.22 -7.67
CA LEU A 447 24.95 9.13 -8.36
C LEU A 447 24.77 7.84 -9.16
N ARG A 448 25.82 7.05 -9.35
CA ARG A 448 25.72 5.74 -10.00
C ARG A 448 24.93 4.79 -9.11
N ASP A 449 24.24 3.84 -9.73
CA ASP A 449 23.52 2.80 -9.00
C ASP A 449 24.49 2.06 -8.04
N PRO A 450 24.11 1.86 -6.76
CA PRO A 450 24.96 1.17 -5.80
C PRO A 450 25.21 -0.30 -6.18
N VAL A 451 24.33 -0.90 -6.98
CA VAL A 451 24.50 -2.26 -7.51
C VAL A 451 25.13 -2.17 -8.88
N SER A 452 26.38 -2.65 -9.00
CA SER A 452 27.11 -2.67 -10.26
C SER A 452 26.28 -3.31 -11.39
N PRO A 453 26.31 -2.76 -12.62
CA PRO A 453 25.61 -3.31 -13.78
C PRO A 453 25.87 -4.80 -14.04
N ASP A 454 27.06 -5.28 -13.68
CA ASP A 454 27.53 -6.65 -13.96
C ASP A 454 27.10 -7.69 -12.91
N VAL A 455 26.43 -7.27 -11.83
CA VAL A 455 25.95 -8.16 -10.77
C VAL A 455 24.58 -8.75 -11.13
N ASP A 456 24.40 -10.05 -10.87
CA ASP A 456 23.10 -10.73 -11.00
C ASP A 456 22.04 -10.05 -10.11
N ILE A 457 20.93 -9.65 -10.72
CA ILE A 457 19.84 -8.94 -10.07
C ILE A 457 18.79 -9.94 -9.61
N ASP A 458 18.16 -9.65 -8.48
CA ASP A 458 16.98 -10.36 -8.00
C ASP A 458 15.77 -10.15 -8.92
N GLY A 459 15.26 -11.27 -9.45
CA GLY A 459 14.07 -11.37 -10.29
C GLY A 459 12.78 -11.72 -9.55
N THR A 460 12.81 -11.89 -8.22
CA THR A 460 11.63 -12.33 -7.45
C THR A 460 10.43 -11.40 -7.63
N PHE A 461 10.66 -10.09 -7.69
CA PHE A 461 9.63 -9.10 -7.95
C PHE A 461 8.94 -9.34 -9.30
N PHE A 462 9.72 -9.54 -10.35
CA PHE A 462 9.22 -9.79 -11.70
C PHE A 462 8.50 -11.15 -11.77
N GLN A 463 9.04 -12.19 -11.13
CA GLN A 463 8.40 -13.49 -11.00
C GLN A 463 7.01 -13.40 -10.35
N CYS A 464 6.86 -12.59 -9.30
CA CYS A 464 5.56 -12.37 -8.65
C CYS A 464 4.56 -11.61 -9.53
N ILE A 465 5.04 -10.76 -10.45
CA ILE A 465 4.20 -10.06 -11.44
C ILE A 465 3.72 -11.02 -12.53
N LEU A 466 4.56 -11.97 -12.95
CA LEU A 466 4.23 -13.02 -13.91
C LEU A 466 3.24 -14.03 -13.32
N ASP A 467 3.57 -14.59 -12.15
CA ASP A 467 2.71 -15.51 -11.42
C ASP A 467 2.47 -15.02 -9.99
N ARG A 468 1.23 -14.58 -9.74
CA ARG A 468 0.82 -14.08 -8.42
C ARG A 468 0.88 -15.16 -7.35
N ARG A 469 0.81 -16.45 -7.71
CA ARG A 469 0.85 -17.58 -6.78
C ARG A 469 2.22 -17.69 -6.09
N CYS A 470 3.28 -17.24 -6.76
CA CYS A 470 4.63 -17.20 -6.21
C CYS A 470 4.71 -16.43 -4.89
N VAL A 471 3.86 -15.41 -4.69
CA VAL A 471 3.79 -14.66 -3.44
C VAL A 471 3.56 -15.54 -2.23
N HIS A 472 2.73 -16.58 -2.35
CA HIS A 472 2.39 -17.43 -1.20
C HIS A 472 3.55 -18.31 -0.76
N LEU A 473 4.47 -18.63 -1.67
CA LEU A 473 5.66 -19.45 -1.42
C LEU A 473 6.77 -18.68 -0.69
N LEU A 474 6.71 -17.35 -0.68
CA LEU A 474 7.72 -16.51 -0.03
C LEU A 474 7.62 -16.53 1.50
N SER A 475 8.76 -16.36 2.17
CA SER A 475 8.83 -16.13 3.61
C SER A 475 8.14 -14.82 4.02
N ASP A 476 7.74 -14.69 5.29
CA ASP A 476 7.04 -13.48 5.78
C ASP A 476 7.87 -12.21 5.68
N LEU A 477 9.19 -12.32 5.89
CA LEU A 477 10.13 -11.22 5.71
C LEU A 477 10.18 -10.80 4.24
N ARG A 478 10.32 -11.79 3.34
CA ARG A 478 10.39 -11.53 1.91
C ARG A 478 9.11 -10.92 1.35
N LYS A 479 7.96 -11.32 1.88
CA LYS A 479 6.66 -10.68 1.58
C LYS A 479 6.65 -9.19 1.96
N GLN A 480 7.28 -8.78 3.07
CA GLN A 480 7.39 -7.36 3.42
C GLN A 480 8.34 -6.61 2.48
N GLU A 481 9.45 -7.22 2.08
CA GLU A 481 10.38 -6.62 1.12
C GLU A 481 9.69 -6.39 -0.23
N ILE A 482 9.05 -7.41 -0.80
CA ILE A 482 8.29 -7.30 -2.06
C ILE A 482 7.20 -6.24 -1.97
N LYS A 483 6.55 -6.11 -0.82
CA LYS A 483 5.54 -5.06 -0.58
C LYS A 483 6.13 -3.66 -0.61
N ALA A 484 7.30 -3.45 0.01
CA ALA A 484 8.02 -2.18 -0.07
C ALA A 484 8.44 -1.86 -1.52
N GLN A 485 8.86 -2.88 -2.27
CA GLN A 485 9.19 -2.75 -3.70
C GLN A 485 7.96 -2.40 -4.54
N LEU A 486 6.80 -3.02 -4.29
CA LEU A 486 5.53 -2.70 -4.95
C LEU A 486 5.07 -1.27 -4.66
N TRP A 487 5.24 -0.81 -3.41
CA TRP A 487 4.95 0.57 -3.04
C TRP A 487 5.82 1.55 -3.81
N HIS A 488 7.12 1.28 -3.89
CA HIS A 488 8.07 2.10 -4.64
C HIS A 488 7.75 2.14 -6.14
N ALA A 489 7.57 0.97 -6.76
CA ALA A 489 7.12 0.83 -8.15
C ALA A 489 5.82 1.60 -8.43
N GLY A 490 4.84 1.50 -7.51
CA GLY A 490 3.59 2.24 -7.59
C GLY A 490 3.77 3.76 -7.53
N ASN A 491 4.70 4.26 -6.72
CA ASN A 491 5.04 5.69 -6.65
C ASN A 491 5.73 6.19 -7.92
N VAL A 492 6.62 5.38 -8.52
CA VAL A 492 7.25 5.71 -9.81
C VAL A 492 6.20 5.78 -10.91
N LEU A 493 5.33 4.77 -11.03
CA LEU A 493 4.22 4.75 -11.99
C LEU A 493 3.26 5.94 -11.82
N ARG A 494 2.96 6.30 -10.56
CA ARG A 494 2.14 7.48 -10.25
C ARG A 494 2.83 8.76 -10.71
N THR A 495 4.14 8.90 -10.48
CA THR A 495 4.92 10.05 -10.92
C THR A 495 4.95 10.15 -12.45
N PHE A 496 5.20 9.03 -13.16
CA PHE A 496 5.16 9.00 -14.62
C PHE A 496 3.81 9.49 -15.14
N LYS A 497 2.71 8.92 -14.65
CA LYS A 497 1.36 9.36 -15.02
C LYS A 497 1.14 10.85 -14.74
N ASN A 498 1.55 11.35 -13.58
CA ASN A 498 1.29 12.72 -13.15
C ASN A 498 2.17 13.76 -13.86
N CYS A 499 3.34 13.38 -14.35
CA CYS A 499 4.26 14.30 -15.03
C CYS A 499 4.18 14.20 -16.56
N SER A 500 3.75 13.07 -17.12
CA SER A 500 3.66 12.85 -18.57
C SER A 500 2.40 13.38 -19.25
N TRP A 501 1.39 13.85 -18.49
CA TRP A 501 0.13 14.38 -19.05
C TRP A 501 0.25 15.56 -20.03
N PRO A 502 1.28 16.44 -19.98
CA PRO A 502 1.37 17.57 -20.91
C PRO A 502 1.72 17.15 -22.34
N GLU A 503 2.25 15.94 -22.53
CA GLU A 503 2.69 15.45 -23.83
C GLU A 503 1.65 14.50 -24.43
N GLU A 504 1.04 14.90 -25.56
CA GLU A 504 -0.06 14.14 -26.17
C GLU A 504 0.38 12.74 -26.64
N SER A 505 1.62 12.61 -27.09
CA SER A 505 2.29 11.35 -27.45
C SER A 505 2.26 10.32 -26.31
N PHE A 506 2.31 10.78 -25.06
CA PHE A 506 2.43 9.93 -23.88
C PHE A 506 1.08 9.49 -23.32
N ASN A 507 -0.01 10.16 -23.69
CA ASN A 507 -1.35 9.85 -23.17
C ASN A 507 -1.77 8.41 -23.46
N ARG A 508 -1.44 7.88 -24.66
CA ARG A 508 -1.76 6.50 -25.02
C ARG A 508 -0.97 5.49 -24.19
N VAL A 509 0.34 5.70 -24.02
CA VAL A 509 1.21 4.86 -23.19
C VAL A 509 0.76 4.91 -21.73
N ALA A 510 0.44 6.09 -21.21
CA ALA A 510 -0.04 6.24 -19.84
C ALA A 510 -1.38 5.52 -19.61
N PHE A 511 -2.29 5.58 -20.57
CA PHE A 511 -3.60 4.92 -20.46
C PHE A 511 -3.53 3.40 -20.60
N ILE A 512 -2.69 2.88 -21.51
CA ILE A 512 -2.63 1.44 -21.80
C ILE A 512 -1.60 0.74 -20.92
N ILE A 513 -0.38 1.27 -20.82
CA ILE A 513 0.73 0.60 -20.12
C ILE A 513 0.76 1.02 -18.65
N PHE A 514 0.94 2.31 -18.34
CA PHE A 514 1.14 2.73 -16.94
C PHE A 514 -0.06 2.40 -16.05
N ARG A 515 -1.28 2.58 -16.57
CA ARG A 515 -2.50 2.20 -15.86
C ARG A 515 -2.57 0.69 -15.63
N THR A 516 -2.35 -0.13 -16.65
CA THR A 516 -2.45 -1.60 -16.53
C THR A 516 -1.34 -2.16 -15.64
N ALA A 517 -0.13 -1.61 -15.73
CA ALA A 517 0.97 -1.91 -14.82
C ALA A 517 0.62 -1.54 -13.37
N PHE A 518 0.05 -0.35 -13.15
CA PHE A 518 -0.40 0.07 -11.83
C PHE A 518 -1.50 -0.85 -11.27
N ASP A 519 -2.45 -1.26 -12.11
CA ASP A 519 -3.49 -2.21 -11.72
C ASP A 519 -2.88 -3.58 -11.37
N LYS A 520 -1.91 -4.09 -12.13
CA LYS A 520 -1.17 -5.34 -11.78
C LYS A 520 -0.45 -5.23 -10.44
N VAL A 521 0.28 -4.14 -10.17
CA VAL A 521 0.93 -3.87 -8.88
C VAL A 521 -0.11 -3.86 -7.75
N LYS A 522 -1.25 -3.20 -7.96
CA LYS A 522 -2.34 -3.13 -6.99
C LYS A 522 -2.96 -4.49 -6.71
N TYR A 523 -3.20 -5.32 -7.72
CA TYR A 523 -3.72 -6.67 -7.54
C TYR A 523 -2.73 -7.55 -6.78
N LEU A 524 -1.45 -7.49 -7.13
CA LEU A 524 -0.41 -8.24 -6.43
C LEU A 524 -0.30 -7.82 -4.95
N ASN A 525 -0.37 -6.51 -4.67
CA ASN A 525 -0.43 -5.99 -3.31
C ASN A 525 -1.68 -6.48 -2.56
N SER A 526 -2.82 -6.57 -3.25
CA SER A 526 -4.06 -7.10 -2.67
C SER A 526 -3.94 -8.58 -2.30
N GLU A 527 -3.25 -9.39 -3.11
CA GLU A 527 -2.98 -10.81 -2.83
C GLU A 527 -1.99 -11.00 -1.66
N LEU A 528 -0.96 -10.16 -1.56
CA LEU A 528 -0.09 -10.11 -0.38
C LEU A 528 -0.86 -9.85 0.93
N ILE A 529 -1.92 -9.02 0.85
CA ILE A 529 -2.78 -8.70 1.99
C ILE A 529 -3.76 -9.86 2.28
N ARG A 530 -4.37 -10.46 1.24
CA ARG A 530 -5.29 -11.62 1.38
C ARG A 530 -4.61 -12.86 1.94
N GLY A 531 -3.35 -13.13 1.57
CA GLY A 531 -2.58 -14.24 2.12
C GLY A 531 -2.36 -14.17 3.65
N LYS A 532 -2.49 -12.98 4.25
CA LYS A 532 -2.37 -12.75 5.70
C LYS A 532 -3.71 -12.60 6.42
N ILE A 533 -4.79 -12.26 5.71
CA ILE A 533 -6.11 -12.02 6.29
C ILE A 533 -7.10 -13.03 5.71
N ASP A 534 -7.32 -14.12 6.43
CA ASP A 534 -8.54 -14.90 6.27
C ASP A 534 -9.68 -14.10 6.90
N PHE A 535 -10.44 -13.39 6.06
CA PHE A 535 -11.60 -12.60 6.50
C PHE A 535 -12.72 -13.46 7.12
N VAL A 536 -12.58 -14.79 7.10
CA VAL A 536 -13.50 -15.74 7.69
C VAL A 536 -13.07 -16.14 9.12
N ASP A 537 -11.78 -16.22 9.44
CA ASP A 537 -11.32 -16.65 10.77
C ASP A 537 -9.96 -16.06 11.22
N ILE A 538 -10.03 -14.83 11.74
CA ILE A 538 -8.89 -14.03 12.24
C ILE A 538 -8.28 -14.62 13.55
N SER A 539 -8.86 -15.69 14.11
CA SER A 539 -8.58 -16.16 15.49
C SER A 539 -8.13 -17.63 15.61
N SER A 540 -7.69 -18.25 14.51
CA SER A 540 -7.29 -19.67 14.51
C SER A 540 -6.02 -19.92 15.36
N LEU A 541 -6.24 -20.50 16.55
CA LEU A 541 -5.21 -20.97 17.49
C LEU A 541 -4.32 -22.09 16.91
N GLU A 542 -4.78 -22.78 15.86
CA GLU A 542 -4.05 -23.86 15.21
C GLU A 542 -2.89 -23.35 14.33
N ARG A 543 -2.95 -22.09 13.85
CA ARG A 543 -1.83 -21.48 13.12
C ARG A 543 -0.66 -21.08 14.03
N GLU A 544 -0.92 -20.77 15.29
CA GLU A 544 0.13 -20.46 16.29
C GLU A 544 1.00 -21.69 16.63
N LYS A 545 0.54 -22.89 16.25
CA LYS A 545 1.20 -24.17 16.51
C LYS A 545 1.85 -24.83 15.29
N ARG A 546 1.92 -24.17 14.12
CA ARG A 546 2.61 -24.77 12.96
C ARG A 546 4.12 -24.77 13.19
N VAL A 547 4.62 -25.91 13.64
CA VAL A 547 5.93 -26.41 13.19
C VAL A 547 5.76 -26.76 11.71
N ASP A 548 6.75 -26.42 10.89
CA ASP A 548 6.82 -26.72 9.46
C ASP A 548 6.52 -28.21 9.22
N THR A 549 5.28 -28.55 8.88
CA THR A 549 4.94 -29.87 8.36
C THR A 549 4.13 -29.70 7.08
N GLU A 550 4.72 -30.22 6.01
CA GLU A 550 4.34 -30.21 4.60
C GLU A 550 2.95 -30.85 4.36
N ALA A 551 1.87 -30.19 4.76
CA ALA A 551 0.53 -30.60 4.35
C ALA A 551 0.04 -29.72 3.19
N SER A 552 -0.20 -30.35 2.04
CA SER A 552 -0.73 -29.72 0.82
C SER A 552 -2.09 -29.06 1.09
N ILE A 553 -2.20 -27.79 0.69
CA ILE A 553 -3.40 -26.98 0.88
C ILE A 553 -4.42 -27.36 -0.20
N VAL A 554 -5.59 -27.86 0.19
CA VAL A 554 -6.71 -28.11 -0.73
C VAL A 554 -7.37 -26.78 -1.09
N ARG A 555 -7.48 -26.50 -2.39
CA ARG A 555 -8.00 -25.24 -2.96
C ARG A 555 -9.51 -25.08 -2.75
N PRO A 556 -10.03 -23.86 -2.56
CA PRO A 556 -11.47 -23.55 -2.67
C PRO A 556 -11.98 -23.82 -4.09
N LEU A 557 -13.25 -24.25 -4.21
CA LEU A 557 -13.86 -24.65 -5.50
C LEU A 557 -13.81 -23.53 -6.55
N GLU A 558 -13.94 -22.26 -6.15
CA GLU A 558 -13.88 -21.13 -7.08
C GLU A 558 -12.47 -20.88 -7.65
N ALA A 559 -11.42 -21.32 -6.93
CA ALA A 559 -10.03 -21.21 -7.34
C ALA A 559 -9.54 -22.38 -8.20
N GLN A 560 -10.37 -23.41 -8.40
CA GLN A 560 -10.09 -24.50 -9.34
C GLN A 560 -10.46 -24.14 -10.79
N LEU A 561 -11.31 -23.12 -10.98
CA LEU A 561 -11.85 -22.74 -12.29
C LEU A 561 -11.00 -21.71 -13.06
N TRP A 562 -9.93 -21.18 -12.46
CA TRP A 562 -8.99 -20.28 -13.13
C TRP A 562 -7.59 -20.86 -13.18
N SER A 563 -7.29 -21.52 -14.30
CA SER A 563 -5.92 -21.80 -14.74
C SER A 563 -5.68 -21.02 -16.03
N ASP A 564 -4.82 -20.00 -15.98
CA ASP A 564 -4.29 -19.31 -17.17
C ASP A 564 -3.15 -20.13 -17.84
N ASN A 565 -3.09 -21.45 -17.60
CA ASN A 565 -2.20 -22.35 -18.33
C ASN A 565 -2.96 -22.92 -19.52
N GLU A 566 -2.57 -22.51 -20.72
CA GLU A 566 -2.98 -23.13 -21.98
C GLU A 566 -2.52 -24.59 -22.06
N GLU A 567 -3.40 -25.54 -21.76
CA GLU A 567 -3.30 -26.91 -22.29
C GLU A 567 -4.11 -27.01 -23.60
N LYS A 568 -3.71 -26.30 -24.67
CA LYS A 568 -4.31 -26.50 -26.01
C LYS A 568 -3.36 -26.44 -27.21
N GLU A 569 -2.06 -26.62 -27.04
CA GLU A 569 -1.13 -26.69 -28.20
C GLU A 569 -0.50 -28.05 -28.52
N ASN A 570 -0.83 -29.14 -27.83
CA ASN A 570 -0.25 -30.47 -28.14
C ASN A 570 -1.22 -31.49 -28.78
N ALA A 571 -2.34 -31.07 -29.37
CA ALA A 571 -3.34 -31.99 -29.95
C ALA A 571 -3.45 -31.99 -31.49
N SER A 572 -2.55 -31.34 -32.23
CA SER A 572 -2.61 -31.31 -33.72
C SER A 572 -1.34 -31.81 -34.43
N LEU A 573 -0.55 -32.65 -33.78
CA LEU A 573 0.56 -33.38 -34.42
C LEU A 573 0.46 -34.89 -34.15
N SER A 574 -0.72 -35.47 -34.42
CA SER A 574 -0.87 -36.90 -34.75
C SER A 574 -2.24 -37.16 -35.39
N ALA A 575 -2.39 -36.81 -36.67
CA ALA A 575 -3.29 -37.44 -37.64
C ALA A 575 -2.91 -36.96 -39.05
#